data_AF-A0A6A4ZEG9-F1
#
_entry.id   AF-A0A6A4ZEG9-F1
#
_cell.length_a   1.000
_cell.length_b   1.000
_cell.length_c   1.000
_cell.angle_alpha   90.00
_cell.angle_beta   90.00
_cell.angle_gamma   90.00
#
_symmetry.space_group_name_H-M   'P 1'
#
loop_
_entity.id
_entity.type
_entity.pdbx_description
1 polymer ?
#
loop_
_entity_poly.entity_id
_entity_poly.type
_entity_poly.pdbx_seq_one_letter_code
_entity_poly.pdbx_strand_id
1 'polypeptide(L)' 'MDAAKNDRVSEIRDLLSQGADVNWKDDSGCTPLMNGVYYGKPEVVKELLAQNAAVNQQDL' A
#
# COMPACT_ATOMS: atom_id res chain seq x y z
N MET A 1 -13.44 17.58 4.13
CA MET A 1 -13.43 16.22 4.72
C MET A 1 -12.61 15.29 3.84
N ASP A 2 -11.28 15.40 3.82
CA ASP A 2 -10.44 14.40 3.10
C ASP A 2 -9.03 14.26 3.71
N ALA A 3 -8.80 14.83 4.92
CA ALA A 3 -7.51 14.73 5.59
C ALA A 3 -7.10 13.27 5.81
N ALA A 4 -8.00 12.42 6.33
CA ALA A 4 -7.70 11.01 6.60
C ALA A 4 -7.35 10.16 5.36
N LYS A 5 -7.78 10.54 4.15
CA LYS A 5 -7.38 9.84 2.92
C LYS A 5 -6.00 10.30 2.46
N ASN A 6 -5.76 11.62 2.50
CA ASN A 6 -4.46 12.19 2.15
C ASN A 6 -3.38 11.77 3.15
N ASP A 7 -3.70 11.69 4.44
CA ASP A 7 -2.78 11.27 5.50
C ASP A 7 -2.20 9.89 5.22
N ARG A 8 -3.08 8.94 4.86
CA ARG A 8 -2.69 7.55 4.60
C ARG A 8 -1.85 7.40 3.33
N VAL A 9 -2.12 8.19 2.29
CA VAL A 9 -1.29 8.17 1.07
C VAL A 9 0.06 8.84 1.32
N SER A 10 0.08 9.93 2.09
CA SER A 10 1.31 10.61 2.51
C SER A 10 2.18 9.69 3.37
N GLU A 11 1.61 8.99 4.34
CA GLU A 11 2.33 8.00 5.16
C GLU A 11 2.95 6.89 4.30
N ILE A 12 2.22 6.37 3.31
CA ILE A 12 2.76 5.37 2.39
C ILE A 12 3.92 5.94 1.58
N ARG A 13 3.79 7.17 1.06
CA ARG A 13 4.90 7.83 0.35
C ARG A 13 6.12 8.05 1.23
N ASP A 14 5.92 8.50 2.45
CA ASP A 14 7.00 8.78 3.38
C ASP A 14 7.74 7.51 3.77
N LEU A 15 7.02 6.41 4.02
CA LEU A 15 7.60 5.10 4.30
C LEU A 15 8.39 4.58 3.10
N LEU A 16 7.83 4.66 1.90
CA LEU A 16 8.52 4.24 0.68
C LEU A 16 9.74 5.12 0.36
N SER A 17 9.68 6.42 0.65
CA SER A 17 10.83 7.33 0.49
C SER A 17 12.00 6.98 1.41
N GLN A 18 11.71 6.36 2.55
CA GLN A 18 12.70 5.86 3.50
C GLN A 18 13.28 4.50 3.09
N GLY A 19 12.91 3.97 1.91
CA GLY A 19 13.37 2.68 1.42
C GLY A 19 12.59 1.50 1.97
N ALA A 20 11.37 1.72 2.49
CA ALA A 20 10.49 0.60 2.85
C ALA A 20 10.18 -0.25 1.62
N ASP A 21 10.16 -1.57 1.80
CA ASP A 21 9.79 -2.50 0.74
C ASP A 21 8.29 -2.40 0.45
N VAL A 22 7.90 -1.90 -0.71
CA VAL A 22 6.48 -1.80 -1.13
C VAL A 22 5.73 -3.14 -1.09
N ASN A 23 6.45 -4.26 -1.11
CA ASN A 23 5.91 -5.62 -1.09
C ASN A 23 6.02 -6.30 0.29
N TRP A 24 6.29 -5.53 1.35
CA TRP A 24 6.34 -6.08 2.70
C TRP A 24 5.03 -6.85 3.00
N LYS A 25 5.14 -7.94 3.75
CA LYS A 25 3.99 -8.76 4.16
C LYS A 25 3.76 -8.58 5.66
N ASP A 26 2.50 -8.46 6.06
CA ASP A 26 2.12 -8.56 7.46
C ASP A 26 2.17 -10.02 7.96
N ASP A 27 1.82 -10.23 9.23
CA ASP A 27 1.80 -11.54 9.87
C ASP A 27 0.82 -12.53 9.21
N SER A 28 -0.12 -12.03 8.40
CA SER A 28 -1.08 -12.83 7.62
C SER A 28 -0.61 -13.06 6.18
N GLY A 29 0.61 -12.62 5.82
CA GLY A 29 1.14 -12.72 4.46
C GLY A 29 0.58 -11.66 3.49
N CYS A 30 -0.22 -10.71 3.97
CA CYS A 30 -0.87 -9.71 3.13
C CYS A 30 0.09 -8.55 2.83
N THR A 31 0.10 -8.12 1.56
CA THR A 31 0.84 -6.93 1.13
C THR A 31 0.02 -5.65 1.32
N PRO A 32 0.66 -4.46 1.37
CA PRO A 32 -0.04 -3.18 1.30
C PRO A 32 -1.04 -3.09 0.16
N LEU A 33 -0.71 -3.69 -0.99
CA LEU A 33 -1.57 -3.70 -2.16
C LEU A 33 -2.83 -4.54 -1.93
N MET A 34 -2.69 -5.73 -1.35
CA MET A 34 -3.84 -6.58 -0.97
C MET A 34 -4.76 -5.85 0.01
N ASN A 35 -4.19 -5.22 1.03
CA ASN A 35 -4.94 -4.43 1.98
C ASN A 35 -5.65 -3.25 1.30
N GLY A 36 -4.97 -2.53 0.40
CA GLY A 36 -5.55 -1.45 -0.38
C GLY A 36 -6.76 -1.89 -1.22
N VAL A 37 -6.68 -3.07 -1.84
CA VAL A 37 -7.77 -3.67 -2.62
C VAL A 37 -8.91 -4.12 -1.69
N TYR A 38 -8.60 -4.87 -0.64
CA TYR A 38 -9.58 -5.41 0.31
C TYR A 38 -10.43 -4.33 0.97
N TYR A 39 -9.80 -3.23 1.39
CA TYR A 39 -10.50 -2.09 2.02
C TYR A 39 -11.11 -1.09 1.02
N GLY A 40 -11.06 -1.39 -0.29
CA GLY A 40 -11.64 -0.52 -1.33
C GLY A 40 -11.00 0.87 -1.37
N LYS A 41 -9.67 0.96 -1.29
CA LYS A 41 -8.89 2.21 -1.26
C LYS A 41 -8.17 2.43 -2.59
N PRO A 42 -8.87 2.87 -3.66
CA PRO A 42 -8.28 2.98 -5.00
C PRO A 42 -7.08 3.95 -5.07
N GLU A 43 -7.08 5.03 -4.28
CA GLU A 43 -5.96 5.98 -4.28
C GLU A 43 -4.68 5.38 -3.65
N VAL A 44 -4.83 4.55 -2.62
CA VAL A 44 -3.71 3.79 -2.04
C VAL A 44 -3.19 2.76 -3.05
N VAL A 45 -4.10 2.06 -3.73
CA VAL A 45 -3.74 1.08 -4.76
C VAL A 45 -2.96 1.75 -5.90
N LYS A 46 -3.43 2.90 -6.40
CA LYS A 46 -2.72 3.65 -7.45
C LYS A 46 -1.32 4.05 -7.03
N GLU A 47 -1.16 4.54 -5.80
CA GLU A 47 0.16 4.94 -5.29
C GLU A 47 1.11 3.76 -5.19
N LEU A 48 0.66 2.64 -4.61
CA LEU A 48 1.47 1.42 -4.51
C LEU A 48 1.86 0.88 -5.89
N LEU A 49 0.95 0.91 -6.87
CA LEU A 49 1.25 0.53 -8.25
C LEU A 49 2.25 1.48 -8.91
N ALA A 50 2.16 2.79 -8.67
CA ALA A 50 3.13 3.77 -9.16
C ALA A 50 4.55 3.52 -8.61
N GLN A 51 4.63 2.86 -7.44
CA GLN A 51 5.86 2.49 -6.77
C GLN A 51 6.32 1.05 -7.11
N ASN A 52 5.79 0.47 -8.19
CA ASN A 52 6.12 -0.89 -8.67
C ASN A 52 5.78 -2.01 -7.67
N ALA A 53 4.70 -1.87 -6.91
CA ALA A 53 4.16 -2.97 -6.11
C ALA A 53 3.85 -4.20 -6.98
N ALA A 54 4.25 -5.38 -6.51
CA ALA A 54 4.03 -6.65 -7.17
C ALA A 54 2.56 -7.05 -7.06
N VAL A 55 1.89 -7.08 -8.20
CA VAL A 55 0.45 -7.39 -8.32
C VAL A 55 0.13 -8.88 -8.20
N ASN A 56 1.13 -9.73 -8.30
CA ASN A 56 1.02 -11.18 -8.35
C ASN A 56 1.45 -11.87 -7.06
N GLN A 57 1.53 -11.14 -5.95
CA GLN A 57 1.83 -11.72 -4.66
C GLN A 57 0.64 -12.55 -4.16
N GLN A 58 0.95 -13.60 -3.39
CA GLN A 58 -0.04 -14.43 -2.71
C GLN A 58 0.08 -14.20 -1.20
N ASP A 59 -1.08 -14.13 -0.53
CA ASP A 59 -1.21 -14.25 0.91
C ASP A 59 -0.79 -15.67 1.39
N LEU A 60 -0.62 -15.82 2.70
CA LEU A 60 -0.14 -17.07 3.34
C LEU A 60 -1.29 -18.03 3.67
#